data_AF-A0A7H4MR26-F1
#
_entry.id   AF-A0A7H4MR26-F1
#
_cell.length_a   1.000
_cell.length_b   1.000
_cell.length_c   1.000
_cell.angle_alpha   90.00
_cell.angle_beta   90.00
_cell.angle_gamma   90.00
#
_symmetry.space_group_name_H-M   'P 1'
#
loop_
_entity.id
_entity.type
_entity.pdbx_description
1 polymer ?
#
loop_
_entity_poly.entity_id
_entity_poly.type
_entity_poly.pdbx_seq_one_letter_code
_entity_poly.pdbx_strand_id
1 'polypeptide(L)'
;MRVPGKNGSLLQAKSRGADVRIVYSPMDALRLAQQNPQREVVFFGLGFETTMPATALTLRQARERNVDNFYFFCQHITLLPTLRSLLDQPDNSIDAFLAPGHVSMVIGTEAYGFIASDYHRPLVVAGFEPLDLLQGAVMLVEQTIAQRSDVENQYRRVVPDAGNPLAQAAMADVFRLDGDSEWRGLGVISDSGVQLTPAYQRFDAEAHFRPAPQRVCDDPRAAGGEVLTGRCKPHQCPLFARTCNPQSAFGALMVSSEGACAAWYQYRSQENEA
;
A
#
# COMPACT_ATOMS: atom_id res chain seq x y z
N MET A 1 2.98 -8.76 10.20
CA MET A 1 3.03 -9.49 11.50
C MET A 1 1.79 -10.33 11.79
N ARG A 2 0.60 -9.74 11.96
CA ARG A 2 -0.62 -10.46 12.37
C ARG A 2 -1.54 -10.89 11.22
N VAL A 3 -1.28 -10.39 10.01
CA VAL A 3 -2.11 -10.69 8.83
C VAL A 3 -2.12 -12.20 8.61
N PRO A 4 -3.29 -12.86 8.59
CA PRO A 4 -3.36 -14.29 8.40
C PRO A 4 -3.05 -14.64 6.95
N GLY A 5 -2.26 -15.70 6.78
CA GLY A 5 -2.12 -16.46 5.54
C GLY A 5 -2.50 -17.92 5.77
N LYS A 6 -2.35 -18.75 4.74
CA LYS A 6 -2.73 -20.18 4.74
C LYS A 6 -2.15 -20.98 5.92
N ASN A 7 -0.89 -20.72 6.29
CA ASN A 7 -0.18 -21.41 7.38
C ASN A 7 -0.11 -20.54 8.66
N GLY A 8 -1.04 -19.61 8.81
CA GLY A 8 -1.06 -18.62 9.88
C GLY A 8 -0.27 -17.36 9.55
N SER A 9 -0.09 -16.51 10.56
CA SER A 9 0.63 -15.23 10.48
C SER A 9 2.11 -15.36 10.85
N LEU A 10 2.91 -14.36 10.51
CA LEU A 10 4.32 -14.27 10.95
C LEU A 10 4.46 -14.27 12.48
N LEU A 11 3.47 -13.72 13.21
CA LEU A 11 3.47 -13.78 14.67
C LEU A 11 3.26 -15.21 15.19
N GLN A 12 2.43 -16.01 14.53
CA GLN A 12 2.28 -17.43 14.85
C GLN A 12 3.49 -18.26 14.42
N ALA A 13 4.16 -17.90 13.32
CA ALA A 13 5.44 -18.51 12.96
C ALA A 13 6.49 -18.25 14.05
N LYS A 14 6.53 -17.03 14.58
CA LYS A 14 7.39 -16.66 15.73
C LYS A 14 7.09 -17.51 16.96
N SER A 15 5.80 -17.71 17.31
CA SER A 15 5.43 -18.54 18.45
C SER A 15 5.78 -20.02 18.27
N ARG A 16 5.98 -20.47 17.02
CA ARG A 16 6.46 -21.81 16.68
C ARG A 16 7.99 -21.92 16.61
N GLY A 17 8.72 -20.85 16.94
CA GLY A 17 10.19 -20.84 17.03
C GLY A 17 10.93 -20.18 15.86
N ALA A 18 10.23 -19.60 14.87
CA ALA A 18 10.89 -18.81 13.84
C ALA A 18 11.46 -17.48 14.39
N ASP A 19 12.66 -17.07 13.95
CA ASP A 19 13.25 -15.77 14.31
C ASP A 19 12.60 -14.65 13.49
N VAL A 20 11.45 -14.16 13.97
CA VAL A 20 10.73 -13.04 13.36
C VAL A 20 10.85 -11.81 14.26
N ARG A 21 11.35 -10.71 13.70
CA ARG A 21 11.56 -9.45 14.40
C ARG A 21 10.67 -8.36 13.82
N ILE A 22 10.13 -7.53 14.70
CA ILE A 22 9.42 -6.32 14.31
C ILE A 22 10.48 -5.23 14.20
N VAL A 23 10.52 -4.57 13.05
CA VAL A 23 11.40 -3.43 12.79
C VAL A 23 10.56 -2.22 12.41
N TYR A 24 11.06 -1.02 12.69
CA TYR A 24 10.37 0.24 12.34
C TYR A 24 10.90 0.84 11.05
N SER A 25 12.05 0.40 10.56
CA SER A 25 12.63 0.84 9.30
C SER A 25 13.35 -0.29 8.56
N PRO A 26 13.48 -0.21 7.23
CA PRO A 26 14.34 -1.12 6.46
C PRO A 26 15.80 -1.05 6.92
N MET A 27 16.26 0.11 7.40
CA MET A 27 17.62 0.30 7.91
C MET A 27 17.90 -0.52 9.18
N ASP A 28 16.89 -0.74 10.03
CA ASP A 28 17.04 -1.63 11.19
C ASP A 28 17.26 -3.08 10.76
N ALA A 29 16.59 -3.52 9.69
CA ALA A 29 16.80 -4.85 9.12
C ALA A 29 18.20 -4.99 8.50
N LEU A 30 18.70 -3.96 7.81
CA LEU A 30 20.08 -3.95 7.31
C LEU A 30 21.10 -4.01 8.45
N ARG A 31 20.86 -3.27 9.54
CA ARG A 31 21.71 -3.32 10.74
C ARG A 31 21.72 -4.71 11.37
N LEU A 32 20.58 -5.38 11.41
CA LEU A 32 20.49 -6.77 11.87
C LEU A 32 21.33 -7.71 11.01
N ALA A 33 21.32 -7.56 9.68
CA ALA A 33 22.16 -8.34 8.78
C ALA A 33 23.65 -8.14 9.09
N GLN A 34 24.09 -6.90 9.23
CA GLN A 34 25.48 -6.55 9.57
C GLN A 34 25.94 -7.11 10.93
N GLN A 35 25.04 -7.13 11.91
CA GLN A 35 25.34 -7.66 13.24
C GLN A 35 25.33 -9.20 13.31
N ASN A 36 24.77 -9.86 12.29
CA ASN A 36 24.61 -11.31 12.25
C ASN A 36 25.12 -11.87 10.91
N PRO A 37 26.42 -11.74 10.58
CA PRO A 37 26.95 -12.09 9.26
C PRO A 37 26.79 -13.57 8.88
N GLN A 38 26.60 -14.44 9.88
CA GLN A 38 26.37 -15.88 9.70
C GLN A 38 24.90 -16.25 9.48
N ARG A 39 23.99 -15.26 9.42
CA ARG A 39 22.56 -15.47 9.24
C ARG A 39 22.06 -14.67 8.06
N GLU A 40 21.23 -15.29 7.24
CA GLU A 40 20.49 -14.58 6.20
C GLU A 40 19.35 -13.79 6.86
N VAL A 41 19.25 -12.51 6.53
CA VAL A 41 18.23 -11.60 7.06
C VAL A 41 17.33 -11.15 5.93
N VAL A 42 16.05 -11.53 5.99
CA VAL A 42 15.04 -11.13 5.02
C VAL A 42 14.20 -10.00 5.56
N PHE A 43 14.24 -8.84 4.92
CA PHE A 43 13.30 -7.74 5.16
C PHE A 43 12.06 -7.92 4.27
N PHE A 44 10.90 -8.07 4.90
CA PHE A 44 9.62 -8.13 4.21
C PHE A 44 9.10 -6.70 3.95
N GLY A 45 9.29 -6.20 2.72
CA GLY A 45 8.86 -4.86 2.33
C GLY A 45 7.45 -4.86 1.77
N LEU A 46 6.57 -4.09 2.38
CA LEU A 46 5.22 -3.84 1.92
C LEU A 46 4.97 -2.33 1.97
N GLY A 47 4.28 -1.81 0.98
CA GLY A 47 3.74 -0.47 1.01
C GLY A 47 3.83 0.24 -0.33
N PHE A 48 3.19 1.40 -0.36
CA PHE A 48 3.12 2.30 -1.50
C PHE A 48 4.40 3.11 -1.69
N GLU A 49 4.36 4.05 -2.62
CA GLU A 49 5.43 5.00 -2.94
C GLU A 49 5.90 5.82 -1.73
N THR A 50 5.10 5.92 -0.66
CA THR A 50 5.52 6.50 0.63
C THR A 50 6.65 5.75 1.31
N THR A 51 6.70 4.43 1.14
CA THR A 51 7.65 3.54 1.83
C THR A 51 8.82 3.13 0.95
N MET A 52 8.62 3.11 -0.38
CA MET A 52 9.62 2.69 -1.36
C MET A 52 10.93 3.49 -1.29
N PRO A 53 10.97 4.83 -1.10
CA PRO A 53 12.22 5.59 -1.03
C PRO A 53 13.14 5.13 0.10
N ALA A 54 12.60 4.85 1.29
CA ALA A 54 13.39 4.39 2.43
C ALA A 54 13.98 2.99 2.16
N THR A 55 13.20 2.11 1.52
CA THR A 55 13.68 0.79 1.09
C THR A 55 14.77 0.93 0.02
N ALA A 56 14.58 1.79 -0.98
CA ALA A 56 15.56 2.03 -2.04
C ALA A 56 16.91 2.52 -1.47
N LEU A 57 16.87 3.51 -0.58
CA LEU A 57 18.08 4.02 0.08
C LEU A 57 18.76 2.96 0.94
N THR A 58 17.99 2.07 1.56
CA THR A 58 18.55 0.94 2.32
C THR A 58 19.27 -0.06 1.42
N LEU A 59 18.68 -0.41 0.27
CA LEU A 59 19.30 -1.31 -0.71
C LEU A 59 20.56 -0.71 -1.34
N ARG A 60 20.54 0.60 -1.64
CA ARG A 60 21.73 1.36 -2.03
C ARG A 60 22.85 1.22 -0.99
N GLN A 61 22.52 1.43 0.28
CA GLN A 61 23.49 1.33 1.36
C GLN A 61 23.99 -0.09 1.60
N ALA A 62 23.12 -1.10 1.47
CA ALA A 62 23.53 -2.50 1.51
C ALA A 62 24.52 -2.81 0.38
N ARG A 63 24.28 -2.24 -0.82
CA ARG A 63 25.17 -2.39 -1.98
C ARG A 63 26.53 -1.73 -1.76
N GLU A 64 26.54 -0.46 -1.36
CA GLU A 64 27.75 0.31 -1.10
C GLU A 64 28.63 -0.33 -0.02
N ARG A 65 28.01 -0.96 0.98
CA ARG A 65 28.71 -1.63 2.09
C ARG A 65 29.00 -3.10 1.84
N ASN A 66 28.64 -3.65 0.67
CA ASN A 66 28.79 -5.07 0.33
C ASN A 66 28.23 -6.02 1.41
N VAL A 67 26.99 -5.78 1.84
CA VAL A 67 26.31 -6.67 2.78
C VAL A 67 25.66 -7.82 2.02
N ASP A 68 26.25 -9.01 2.10
CA ASP A 68 25.85 -10.15 1.25
C ASP A 68 24.78 -11.05 1.88
N ASN A 69 24.47 -10.89 3.17
CA ASN A 69 23.47 -11.69 3.89
C ASN A 69 22.13 -10.96 4.11
N PHE A 70 21.91 -9.85 3.41
CA PHE A 70 20.67 -9.08 3.48
C PHE A 70 19.82 -9.34 2.23
N TYR A 71 18.55 -9.69 2.44
CA TYR A 71 17.60 -9.96 1.36
C TYR A 71 16.33 -9.16 1.57
N PHE A 72 15.68 -8.84 0.46
CA PHE A 72 14.48 -8.05 0.38
C PHE A 72 13.38 -8.86 -0.30
N PHE A 73 12.31 -9.10 0.44
CA PHE A 73 11.10 -9.72 -0.09
C PHE A 73 10.17 -8.59 -0.55
N CYS A 74 10.12 -8.34 -1.86
CA CYS A 74 9.44 -7.20 -2.45
C CYS A 74 7.94 -7.46 -2.58
N GLN A 75 7.16 -6.78 -1.75
CA GLN A 75 5.69 -6.70 -1.86
C GLN A 75 5.28 -5.23 -1.92
N HIS A 76 6.15 -4.38 -2.48
CA HIS A 76 5.79 -3.00 -2.78
C HIS A 76 4.75 -2.96 -3.88
N ILE A 77 3.96 -1.90 -3.83
CA ILE A 77 2.82 -1.68 -4.69
C ILE A 77 2.80 -0.21 -5.10
N THR A 78 2.26 0.09 -6.29
CA THR A 78 2.13 1.48 -6.77
C THR A 78 0.67 1.85 -6.92
N LEU A 79 0.36 3.12 -6.69
CA LEU A 79 -1.01 3.63 -6.66
C LEU A 79 -1.61 3.76 -8.06
N LEU A 80 -0.83 4.24 -9.03
CA LEU A 80 -1.37 4.63 -10.34
C LEU A 80 -1.94 3.45 -11.14
N PRO A 81 -1.25 2.29 -11.30
CA PRO A 81 -1.83 1.13 -11.98
C PRO A 81 -3.10 0.63 -11.30
N THR A 82 -3.15 0.71 -9.98
CA THR A 82 -4.31 0.27 -9.18
C THR A 82 -5.50 1.19 -9.37
N LEU A 83 -5.30 2.51 -9.39
CA LEU A 83 -6.37 3.46 -9.70
C LEU A 83 -6.89 3.27 -11.11
N ARG A 84 -6.00 3.05 -12.09
CA ARG A 84 -6.39 2.76 -13.48
C ARG A 84 -7.24 1.48 -13.56
N SER A 85 -6.76 0.40 -12.94
CA SER A 85 -7.49 -0.88 -12.90
C SER A 85 -8.86 -0.76 -12.24
N LEU A 86 -8.99 0.04 -11.18
CA LEU A 86 -10.28 0.32 -10.53
C LEU A 86 -11.22 1.11 -11.45
N LEU A 87 -10.70 2.13 -12.12
CA LEU A 87 -11.46 2.99 -13.03
C LEU A 87 -11.94 2.26 -14.29
N ASP A 88 -11.17 1.29 -14.77
CA ASP A 88 -11.50 0.46 -15.93
C ASP A 88 -12.57 -0.62 -15.66
N GLN A 89 -12.94 -0.83 -14.39
CA GLN A 89 -13.99 -1.80 -14.05
C GLN A 89 -15.35 -1.30 -14.54
N PRO A 90 -16.16 -2.15 -15.21
CA PRO A 90 -17.41 -1.73 -15.83
C PRO A 90 -18.48 -1.30 -14.80
N ASP A 91 -18.37 -1.77 -13.56
CA ASP A 91 -19.25 -1.44 -12.45
C ASP A 91 -18.64 -0.37 -11.51
N ASN A 92 -17.60 0.33 -11.95
CA ASN A 92 -17.05 1.46 -11.21
C ASN A 92 -18.08 2.59 -11.08
N SER A 93 -18.26 3.07 -9.84
CA SER A 93 -19.22 4.13 -9.47
C SER A 93 -18.55 5.34 -8.81
N ILE A 94 -17.22 5.46 -8.95
CA ILE A 94 -16.47 6.56 -8.33
C ILE A 94 -16.63 7.83 -9.17
N ASP A 95 -17.23 8.84 -8.55
CA ASP A 95 -17.43 10.15 -9.19
C ASP A 95 -16.26 11.10 -9.01
N ALA A 96 -15.50 10.96 -7.93
CA ALA A 96 -14.45 11.89 -7.54
C ALA A 96 -13.41 11.22 -6.64
N PHE A 97 -12.19 11.76 -6.60
CA PHE A 97 -11.09 11.22 -5.80
C PHE A 97 -10.57 12.23 -4.78
N LEU A 98 -10.47 11.79 -3.52
CA LEU A 98 -9.63 12.44 -2.53
C LEU A 98 -8.30 11.68 -2.45
N ALA A 99 -7.26 12.23 -3.07
CA ALA A 99 -5.98 11.56 -3.24
C ALA A 99 -5.10 11.64 -1.98
N PRO A 100 -4.32 10.58 -1.68
CA PRO A 100 -3.56 10.46 -0.44
C PRO A 100 -2.31 11.35 -0.42
N GLY A 101 -2.32 12.38 0.43
CA GLY A 101 -1.28 13.39 0.51
C GLY A 101 0.16 12.86 0.65
N HIS A 102 0.41 11.82 1.45
CA HIS A 102 1.76 11.29 1.62
C HIS A 102 2.30 10.58 0.38
N VAL A 103 1.46 9.88 -0.38
CA VAL A 103 1.88 9.29 -1.67
C VAL A 103 2.15 10.41 -2.66
N SER A 104 1.26 11.40 -2.72
CA SER A 104 1.43 12.57 -3.59
C SER A 104 2.67 13.40 -3.26
N MET A 105 3.14 13.44 -2.01
CA MET A 105 4.43 14.04 -1.65
C MET A 105 5.60 13.41 -2.43
N VAL A 106 5.50 12.13 -2.77
CA VAL A 106 6.52 11.40 -3.54
C VAL A 106 6.29 11.55 -5.04
N ILE A 107 5.08 11.28 -5.53
CA ILE A 107 4.81 11.20 -6.97
C ILE A 107 4.35 12.51 -7.61
N GLY A 108 3.97 13.49 -6.81
CA GLY A 108 3.43 14.77 -7.26
C GLY A 108 1.94 14.71 -7.58
N THR A 109 1.39 15.86 -7.98
CA THR A 109 0.00 15.96 -8.43
C THR A 109 -0.13 15.67 -9.92
N GLU A 110 0.90 15.98 -10.71
CA GLU A 110 0.91 15.74 -12.17
C GLU A 110 0.69 14.27 -12.53
N ALA A 111 1.18 13.35 -11.68
CA ALA A 111 1.00 11.91 -11.83
C ALA A 111 -0.47 11.45 -11.91
N TYR A 112 -1.40 12.24 -11.36
CA TYR A 112 -2.83 11.94 -11.40
C TYR A 112 -3.56 12.50 -12.62
N GLY A 113 -2.88 13.23 -13.51
CA GLY A 113 -3.52 13.94 -14.62
C GLY A 113 -4.42 13.06 -15.49
N PHE A 114 -4.06 11.78 -15.65
CA PHE A 114 -4.84 10.80 -16.41
C PHE A 114 -6.26 10.59 -15.87
N ILE A 115 -6.49 10.79 -14.56
CA ILE A 115 -7.82 10.63 -13.93
C ILE A 115 -8.77 11.72 -14.43
N ALA A 116 -8.27 12.94 -14.53
CA ALA A 116 -9.02 14.08 -15.06
C ALA A 116 -9.17 14.01 -16.59
N SER A 117 -8.08 13.69 -17.32
CA SER A 117 -8.09 13.70 -18.79
C SER A 117 -8.80 12.51 -19.42
N ASP A 118 -8.54 11.29 -18.93
CA ASP A 118 -8.98 10.06 -19.57
C ASP A 118 -10.34 9.61 -19.02
N TYR A 119 -10.58 9.82 -17.71
CA TYR A 119 -11.77 9.33 -17.01
C TYR A 119 -12.75 10.44 -16.62
N HIS A 120 -12.39 11.71 -16.81
CA HIS A 120 -13.22 12.87 -16.46
C HIS A 120 -13.73 12.84 -15.02
N ARG A 121 -12.84 12.48 -14.08
CA ARG A 121 -13.14 12.50 -12.65
C ARG A 121 -12.33 13.60 -11.95
N PRO A 122 -12.99 14.52 -11.21
CA PRO A 122 -12.28 15.50 -10.40
C PRO A 122 -11.46 14.80 -9.31
N LEU A 123 -10.30 15.35 -9.01
CA LEU A 123 -9.39 14.83 -7.99
C LEU A 123 -8.81 15.96 -7.17
N VAL A 124 -8.78 15.79 -5.86
CA VAL A 124 -8.13 16.71 -4.93
C VAL A 124 -7.13 15.94 -4.07
N VAL A 125 -5.86 16.34 -4.09
CA VAL A 125 -4.86 15.87 -3.13
C VAL A 125 -5.07 16.60 -1.81
N ALA A 126 -5.30 15.86 -0.73
CA ALA A 126 -5.56 16.42 0.60
C ALA A 126 -4.58 15.91 1.66
N GLY A 127 -4.41 16.73 2.70
CA GLY A 127 -3.72 16.34 3.94
C GLY A 127 -4.58 15.45 4.83
N PHE A 128 -4.11 15.23 6.06
CA PHE A 128 -4.73 14.29 7.01
C PHE A 128 -5.34 14.99 8.24
N GLU A 129 -5.24 16.31 8.34
CA GLU A 129 -5.96 17.06 9.38
C GLU A 129 -7.45 17.13 9.03
N PRO A 130 -8.35 17.20 10.03
CA PRO A 130 -9.79 17.27 9.78
C PRO A 130 -10.18 18.40 8.80
N LEU A 131 -9.53 19.57 8.92
CA LEU A 131 -9.77 20.70 8.02
C LEU A 131 -9.23 20.45 6.60
N ASP A 132 -8.17 19.67 6.44
CA ASP A 132 -7.66 19.31 5.12
C ASP A 132 -8.68 18.46 4.36
N LEU A 133 -9.22 17.46 5.04
CA LEU A 133 -10.23 16.55 4.49
C LEU A 133 -11.52 17.30 4.14
N LEU A 134 -12.00 18.17 5.04
CA LEU A 134 -13.19 18.98 4.81
C LEU A 134 -13.01 19.94 3.63
N GLN A 135 -11.87 20.64 3.57
CA GLN A 135 -11.58 21.53 2.44
C GLN A 135 -11.46 20.75 1.13
N GLY A 136 -10.78 19.60 1.14
CA GLY A 136 -10.67 18.75 -0.05
C GLY A 136 -12.02 18.27 -0.55
N ALA A 137 -12.93 17.90 0.36
CA ALA A 137 -14.31 17.55 0.00
C ALA A 137 -15.09 18.73 -0.59
N VAL A 138 -14.96 19.94 -0.01
CA VAL A 138 -15.58 21.16 -0.56
C VAL A 138 -15.07 21.44 -1.98
N MET A 139 -13.76 21.37 -2.21
CA MET A 139 -13.16 21.58 -3.53
C MET A 139 -13.70 20.58 -4.56
N LEU A 140 -13.86 19.31 -4.19
CA LEU A 140 -14.47 18.30 -5.07
C LEU A 140 -15.93 18.63 -5.40
N VAL A 141 -16.73 19.04 -4.41
CA VAL A 141 -18.14 19.43 -4.61
C VAL A 141 -18.24 20.65 -5.53
N GLU A 142 -17.38 21.66 -5.34
CA GLU A 142 -17.31 22.84 -6.20
C GLU A 142 -16.98 22.46 -7.65
N GLN A 143 -16.02 21.55 -7.85
CA GLN A 143 -15.71 21.02 -9.18
C GLN A 143 -16.90 20.29 -9.81
N THR A 144 -17.61 19.45 -9.05
CA THR A 144 -18.80 18.74 -9.54
C THR A 144 -19.92 19.71 -9.93
N ILE A 145 -20.20 20.72 -9.10
CA ILE A 145 -21.22 21.75 -9.42
C ILE A 145 -20.84 22.52 -10.70
N ALA A 146 -19.56 22.86 -10.83
CA ALA A 146 -19.04 23.56 -12.00
C ALA A 146 -18.82 22.67 -13.23
N GLN A 147 -19.12 21.37 -13.16
CA GLN A 147 -18.92 20.39 -14.24
C GLN A 147 -17.48 20.41 -14.79
N ARG A 148 -16.51 20.55 -13.90
CA ARG A 148 -15.07 20.51 -14.19
C ARG A 148 -14.45 19.25 -13.62
N SER A 149 -13.35 18.82 -14.22
CA SER A 149 -12.60 17.63 -13.80
C SER A 149 -11.13 17.98 -13.88
N ASP A 150 -10.61 18.51 -12.78
CA ASP A 150 -9.23 18.94 -12.66
C ASP A 150 -8.55 18.23 -11.49
N VAL A 151 -7.22 18.16 -11.56
CA VAL A 151 -6.39 17.77 -10.42
C VAL A 151 -6.06 19.03 -9.63
N GLU A 152 -6.59 19.13 -8.42
CA GLU A 152 -6.31 20.22 -7.50
C GLU A 152 -5.50 19.75 -6.29
N ASN A 153 -4.75 20.69 -5.71
CA ASN A 153 -3.85 20.42 -4.59
C ASN A 153 -4.30 21.25 -3.38
N GLN A 154 -5.00 20.61 -2.44
CA GLN A 154 -5.32 21.20 -1.14
C GLN A 154 -4.08 21.16 -0.23
N TYR A 155 -3.23 20.15 -0.39
CA TYR A 155 -2.07 19.90 0.47
C TYR A 155 -0.76 20.59 0.01
N ARG A 156 -0.86 21.78 -0.62
CA ARG A 156 0.29 22.52 -1.21
C ARG A 156 1.46 22.79 -0.26
N ARG A 157 1.19 22.81 1.05
CA ARG A 157 2.23 23.01 2.07
C ARG A 157 3.21 21.83 2.19
N VAL A 158 2.84 20.65 1.68
CA VAL A 158 3.67 19.42 1.71
C VAL A 158 3.89 18.85 0.32
N VAL A 159 2.91 18.94 -0.58
CA VAL A 159 2.94 18.25 -1.88
C VAL A 159 3.34 19.21 -3.00
N PRO A 160 4.54 19.04 -3.60
CA PRO A 160 4.94 19.74 -4.82
C PRO A 160 4.27 19.12 -6.05
N ASP A 161 4.05 19.91 -7.11
CA ASP A 161 3.36 19.43 -8.31
C ASP A 161 4.12 18.28 -9.00
N ALA A 162 5.45 18.39 -9.10
CA ALA A 162 6.34 17.36 -9.65
C ALA A 162 6.69 16.23 -8.65
N GLY A 163 6.23 16.33 -7.39
CA GLY A 163 6.60 15.39 -6.33
C GLY A 163 8.01 15.61 -5.79
N ASN A 164 8.66 14.53 -5.35
CA ASN A 164 10.02 14.57 -4.79
C ASN A 164 11.02 13.92 -5.76
N PRO A 165 11.77 14.72 -6.53
CA PRO A 165 12.69 14.18 -7.55
C PRO A 165 13.77 13.27 -6.99
N LEU A 166 14.25 13.53 -5.77
CA LEU A 166 15.29 12.69 -5.13
C LEU A 166 14.73 11.33 -4.72
N ALA A 167 13.51 11.30 -4.19
CA ALA A 167 12.82 10.07 -3.83
C ALA A 167 12.48 9.25 -5.08
N GLN A 168 11.95 9.88 -6.12
CA GLN A 168 11.64 9.27 -7.40
C GLN A 168 12.91 8.69 -8.06
N ALA A 169 14.02 9.43 -8.06
CA ALA A 169 15.29 8.94 -8.59
C ALA A 169 15.84 7.73 -7.82
N ALA A 170 15.75 7.75 -6.48
CA ALA A 170 16.14 6.61 -5.66
C ALA A 170 15.26 5.38 -5.95
N MET A 171 13.96 5.58 -6.11
CA MET A 171 13.04 4.51 -6.48
C MET A 171 13.36 3.95 -7.87
N ALA A 172 13.59 4.79 -8.87
CA ALA A 172 13.88 4.37 -10.25
C ALA A 172 15.22 3.62 -10.40
N ASP A 173 16.21 3.92 -9.55
CA ASP A 173 17.48 3.17 -9.51
C ASP A 173 17.27 1.72 -9.02
N VAL A 174 16.38 1.53 -8.02
CA VAL A 174 16.24 0.26 -7.30
C VAL A 174 15.08 -0.58 -7.81
N PHE A 175 13.99 0.05 -8.21
CA PHE A 175 12.73 -0.60 -8.58
C PHE A 175 12.37 -0.34 -10.03
N ARG A 176 11.65 -1.29 -10.62
CA ARG A 176 10.99 -1.17 -11.92
C ARG A 176 9.60 -1.79 -11.84
N LEU A 177 8.68 -1.28 -12.66
CA LEU A 177 7.44 -1.97 -12.94
C LEU A 177 7.69 -2.99 -14.04
N ASP A 178 7.38 -4.26 -13.77
CA ASP A 178 7.53 -5.37 -14.71
C ASP A 178 6.54 -6.49 -14.37
N GLY A 179 5.69 -6.81 -15.35
CA GLY A 179 4.67 -7.84 -15.24
C GLY A 179 3.48 -7.50 -14.33
N ASP A 180 2.64 -8.49 -14.14
CA ASP A 180 1.42 -8.39 -13.36
C ASP A 180 1.68 -8.69 -11.88
N SER A 181 0.84 -8.14 -10.99
CA SER A 181 0.91 -8.44 -9.56
C SER A 181 -0.47 -8.82 -9.01
N GLU A 182 -0.51 -9.82 -8.14
CA GLU A 182 -1.72 -10.18 -7.41
C GLU A 182 -1.87 -9.30 -6.16
N TRP A 183 -2.99 -8.57 -6.10
CA TRP A 183 -3.37 -7.74 -4.97
C TRP A 183 -4.50 -8.43 -4.21
N ARG A 184 -4.25 -8.74 -2.94
CA ARG A 184 -5.23 -9.40 -2.09
C ARG A 184 -6.53 -8.57 -2.02
N GLY A 185 -7.62 -9.13 -2.52
CA GLY A 185 -8.94 -8.49 -2.59
C GLY A 185 -9.24 -7.74 -3.89
N LEU A 186 -8.25 -7.49 -4.76
CA LEU A 186 -8.43 -6.87 -6.08
C LEU A 186 -8.11 -7.83 -7.24
N GLY A 187 -7.43 -8.95 -6.96
CA GLY A 187 -7.01 -9.90 -7.98
C GLY A 187 -5.72 -9.45 -8.67
N VAL A 188 -5.50 -9.94 -9.88
CA VAL A 188 -4.29 -9.61 -10.66
C VAL A 188 -4.48 -8.27 -11.36
N ILE A 189 -3.54 -7.35 -11.13
CA ILE A 189 -3.49 -6.02 -11.76
C ILE A 189 -2.33 -6.01 -12.75
N SER A 190 -2.65 -5.75 -14.02
CA SER A 190 -1.66 -5.69 -15.09
C SER A 190 -0.65 -4.56 -14.89
N ASP A 191 0.60 -4.81 -15.28
CA ASP A 191 1.71 -3.84 -15.24
C ASP A 191 1.92 -3.16 -13.87
N SER A 192 1.59 -3.89 -12.78
CA SER A 192 1.69 -3.40 -11.40
C SER A 192 2.77 -4.11 -10.57
N GLY A 193 3.46 -5.09 -11.15
CA GLY A 193 4.54 -5.83 -10.49
C GLY A 193 5.73 -4.94 -10.19
N VAL A 194 6.02 -4.69 -8.91
CA VAL A 194 7.23 -3.98 -8.49
C VAL A 194 8.36 -5.00 -8.29
N GLN A 195 9.41 -4.88 -9.11
CA GLN A 195 10.59 -5.73 -9.04
C GLN A 195 11.85 -4.91 -8.77
N LEU A 196 12.91 -5.57 -8.29
CA LEU A 196 14.23 -4.95 -8.24
C LEU A 196 14.82 -4.82 -9.65
N THR A 197 15.61 -3.77 -9.89
CA THR A 197 16.38 -3.64 -11.13
C THR A 197 17.55 -4.65 -11.13
N PRO A 198 18.13 -4.98 -12.30
CA PRO A 198 19.23 -5.95 -12.38
C PRO A 198 20.42 -5.64 -11.45
N ALA A 199 20.70 -4.35 -11.20
CA ALA A 199 21.79 -3.91 -10.32
C ALA A 199 21.57 -4.25 -8.83
N TYR A 200 20.34 -4.59 -8.44
CA TYR A 200 19.94 -4.93 -7.08
C TYR A 200 19.43 -6.37 -6.93
N GLN A 201 19.44 -7.17 -8.01
CA GLN A 201 18.90 -8.52 -8.01
C GLN A 201 19.53 -9.45 -6.96
N ARG A 202 20.78 -9.19 -6.54
CA ARG A 202 21.44 -9.97 -5.48
C ARG A 202 20.72 -9.89 -4.12
N PHE A 203 19.91 -8.86 -3.92
CA PHE A 203 19.12 -8.68 -2.70
C PHE A 203 17.72 -9.28 -2.82
N ASP A 204 17.32 -9.82 -3.98
CA ASP A 204 15.98 -10.35 -4.17
C ASP A 204 15.80 -11.67 -3.40
N ALA A 205 14.95 -11.64 -2.36
CA ALA A 205 14.66 -12.82 -1.55
C ALA A 205 13.92 -13.90 -2.35
N GLU A 206 13.05 -13.54 -3.28
CA GLU A 206 12.29 -14.50 -4.07
C GLU A 206 13.20 -15.21 -5.08
N ALA A 207 14.13 -14.49 -5.70
CA ALA A 207 15.13 -15.09 -6.58
C ALA A 207 16.10 -16.03 -5.83
N HIS A 208 16.50 -15.66 -4.61
CA HIS A 208 17.43 -16.44 -3.78
C HIS A 208 16.77 -17.69 -3.16
N PHE A 209 15.64 -17.52 -2.48
CA PHE A 209 14.98 -18.59 -1.72
C PHE A 209 13.98 -19.40 -2.54
N ARG A 210 13.50 -18.88 -3.68
CA ARG A 210 12.54 -19.52 -4.59
C ARG A 210 11.34 -20.15 -3.85
N PRO A 211 10.58 -19.35 -3.08
CA PRO A 211 9.44 -19.86 -2.34
C PRO A 211 8.41 -20.48 -3.29
N ALA A 212 7.80 -21.59 -2.87
CA ALA A 212 6.76 -22.23 -3.67
C ALA A 212 5.51 -21.34 -3.78
N PRO A 213 4.96 -21.10 -4.99
CA PRO A 213 3.75 -20.33 -5.16
C PRO A 213 2.61 -20.88 -4.30
N GLN A 214 1.86 -20.00 -3.65
CA GLN A 214 0.68 -20.34 -2.87
C GLN A 214 -0.53 -19.58 -3.41
N ARG A 215 -1.70 -20.21 -3.39
CA ARG A 215 -2.96 -19.51 -3.67
C ARG A 215 -3.38 -18.70 -2.46
N VAL A 216 -4.00 -17.54 -2.72
CA VAL A 216 -4.68 -16.75 -1.70
C VAL A 216 -5.69 -17.61 -0.94
N CYS A 217 -5.72 -17.46 0.38
CA CYS A 217 -6.59 -18.21 1.27
C CYS A 217 -7.44 -17.23 2.07
N ASP A 218 -8.35 -16.56 1.36
CA ASP A 218 -9.35 -15.68 1.95
C ASP A 218 -10.65 -16.45 2.18
N ASP A 219 -11.35 -16.13 3.28
CA ASP A 219 -12.68 -16.70 3.55
C ASP A 219 -13.66 -16.15 2.51
N PRO A 220 -14.37 -16.99 1.74
CA PRO A 220 -15.26 -16.52 0.67
C PRO A 220 -16.45 -15.70 1.20
N ARG A 221 -16.72 -15.71 2.51
CA ARG A 221 -17.74 -14.89 3.15
C ARG A 221 -17.23 -13.49 3.52
N ALA A 222 -15.92 -13.26 3.47
CA ALA A 222 -15.33 -11.98 3.81
C ALA A 222 -15.45 -11.02 2.61
N ALA A 223 -16.17 -9.92 2.79
CA ALA A 223 -16.35 -8.90 1.77
C ALA A 223 -15.15 -7.94 1.67
N GLY A 224 -13.92 -8.45 1.78
CA GLY A 224 -12.71 -7.63 1.90
C GLY A 224 -12.42 -6.83 0.62
N GLY A 225 -12.64 -7.44 -0.54
CA GLY A 225 -12.48 -6.78 -1.83
C GLY A 225 -13.53 -5.71 -2.07
N GLU A 226 -14.79 -5.96 -1.72
CA GLU A 226 -15.86 -4.97 -1.84
C GLU A 226 -15.63 -3.76 -0.92
N VAL A 227 -15.16 -4.00 0.31
CA VAL A 227 -14.78 -2.88 1.22
C VAL A 227 -13.60 -2.09 0.66
N LEU A 228 -12.57 -2.77 0.14
CA LEU A 228 -11.38 -2.12 -0.41
C LEU A 228 -11.70 -1.24 -1.64
N THR A 229 -12.69 -1.64 -2.44
CA THR A 229 -13.13 -0.92 -3.64
C THR A 229 -14.29 0.05 -3.37
N GLY A 230 -14.73 0.18 -2.11
CA GLY A 230 -15.82 1.09 -1.74
C GLY A 230 -17.22 0.62 -2.13
N ARG A 231 -17.38 -0.61 -2.65
CA ARG A 231 -18.68 -1.20 -3.01
C ARG A 231 -19.55 -1.51 -1.80
N CYS A 232 -18.95 -1.72 -0.63
CA CYS A 232 -19.69 -1.83 0.63
C CYS A 232 -18.91 -1.22 1.81
N LYS A 233 -19.63 -0.88 2.87
CA LYS A 233 -19.07 -0.44 4.15
C LYS A 233 -18.71 -1.67 5.01
N PRO A 234 -17.71 -1.57 5.91
CA PRO A 234 -17.33 -2.66 6.80
C PRO A 234 -18.51 -3.32 7.54
N HIS A 235 -19.47 -2.55 8.07
CA HIS A 235 -20.63 -3.09 8.79
C HIS A 235 -21.59 -3.92 7.92
N GLN A 236 -21.51 -3.79 6.59
CA GLN A 236 -22.31 -4.57 5.65
C GLN A 236 -21.70 -5.97 5.39
N CYS A 237 -20.46 -6.21 5.80
CA CYS A 237 -19.83 -7.52 5.73
C CYS A 237 -20.43 -8.47 6.79
N PRO A 238 -20.86 -9.70 6.41
CA PRO A 238 -21.54 -10.62 7.35
C PRO A 238 -20.64 -11.12 8.49
N LEU A 239 -19.31 -11.04 8.32
CA LEU A 239 -18.34 -11.45 9.34
C LEU A 239 -17.97 -10.30 10.29
N PHE A 240 -18.22 -9.05 9.91
CA PHE A 240 -17.71 -7.87 10.62
C PHE A 240 -18.29 -7.76 12.03
N ALA A 241 -17.41 -7.49 13.00
CA ALA A 241 -17.70 -7.36 14.43
C ALA A 241 -18.38 -8.57 15.11
N ARG A 242 -18.65 -9.64 14.35
CA ARG A 242 -19.10 -10.93 14.84
C ARG A 242 -17.89 -11.85 14.98
N THR A 243 -17.62 -12.65 13.96
CA THR A 243 -16.47 -13.56 13.93
C THR A 243 -15.18 -12.84 13.55
N CYS A 244 -15.24 -11.79 12.71
CA CYS A 244 -14.09 -10.98 12.33
C CYS A 244 -14.02 -9.71 13.19
N ASN A 245 -13.00 -9.64 14.06
CA ASN A 245 -12.70 -8.52 14.95
C ASN A 245 -11.17 -8.42 15.15
N PRO A 246 -10.63 -7.39 15.85
CA PRO A 246 -9.18 -7.23 16.01
C PRO A 246 -8.45 -8.41 16.68
N GLN A 247 -9.15 -9.26 17.44
CA GLN A 247 -8.58 -10.45 18.08
C GLN A 247 -8.62 -11.68 17.15
N SER A 248 -9.68 -11.82 16.35
CA SER A 248 -9.89 -12.92 15.40
C SER A 248 -10.08 -12.42 13.97
N ALA A 249 -9.10 -11.67 13.48
CA ALA A 249 -9.17 -11.03 12.16
C ALA A 249 -9.00 -12.04 11.03
N PHE A 250 -9.88 -11.97 10.03
CA PHE A 250 -9.86 -12.86 8.85
C PHE A 250 -9.04 -12.30 7.67
N GLY A 251 -8.77 -11.00 7.65
CA GLY A 251 -8.10 -10.35 6.52
C GLY A 251 -7.31 -9.11 6.93
N ALA A 252 -6.52 -8.59 5.98
CA ALA A 252 -5.63 -7.46 6.21
C ALA A 252 -6.35 -6.19 6.69
N LEU A 253 -7.58 -5.95 6.21
CA LEU A 253 -8.36 -4.75 6.56
C LEU A 253 -8.79 -4.67 8.03
N MET A 254 -8.86 -5.81 8.76
CA MET A 254 -9.14 -5.82 10.20
C MET A 254 -7.85 -5.86 11.04
N VAL A 255 -6.73 -6.25 10.45
CA VAL A 255 -5.43 -6.35 11.14
C VAL A 255 -4.64 -5.05 11.10
N SER A 256 -4.67 -4.38 9.95
CA SER A 256 -3.89 -3.17 9.68
C SER A 256 -4.46 -1.99 10.46
N SER A 257 -3.58 -1.14 11.01
CA SER A 257 -3.97 0.15 11.57
C SER A 257 -4.53 1.11 10.52
N GLU A 258 -4.18 0.90 9.25
CA GLU A 258 -4.70 1.65 8.09
C GLU A 258 -5.93 0.96 7.45
N GLY A 259 -6.35 -0.18 7.99
CA GLY A 259 -7.43 -0.97 7.41
C GLY A 259 -8.81 -0.37 7.70
N ALA A 260 -9.62 -0.21 6.65
CA ALA A 260 -10.97 0.36 6.77
C ALA A 260 -11.86 -0.37 7.80
N CYS A 261 -11.77 -1.71 7.87
CA CYS A 261 -12.53 -2.48 8.85
C CYS A 261 -12.04 -2.24 10.28
N ALA A 262 -10.73 -2.16 10.51
CA ALA A 262 -10.17 -1.87 11.83
C ALA A 262 -10.56 -0.47 12.30
N ALA A 263 -10.45 0.53 11.42
CA ALA A 263 -10.87 1.91 11.69
C ALA A 263 -12.35 1.98 12.05
N TRP A 264 -13.23 1.38 11.24
CA TRP A 264 -14.66 1.30 11.53
C TRP A 264 -14.92 0.62 12.87
N TYR A 265 -14.28 -0.52 13.13
CA TYR A 265 -14.46 -1.25 14.38
C TYR A 265 -14.08 -0.39 15.60
N GLN A 266 -13.00 0.38 15.51
CA GLN A 266 -12.50 1.22 16.59
C GLN A 266 -13.41 2.43 16.86
N TYR A 267 -13.93 3.07 15.81
CA TYR A 267 -14.63 4.35 15.93
C TYR A 267 -16.16 4.26 15.81
N ARG A 268 -16.75 3.09 15.56
CA ARG A 268 -18.21 2.90 15.41
C ARG A 268 -19.07 3.46 16.55
N SER A 269 -18.56 3.57 17.78
CA SER A 269 -19.30 4.16 18.90
C SER A 269 -19.52 5.68 18.76
N GLN A 270 -18.80 6.32 17.84
CA GLN A 270 -18.98 7.73 17.49
C GLN A 270 -19.94 7.91 16.30
N GLU A 271 -20.28 6.82 15.61
CA GLU A 271 -21.42 6.78 14.69
C GLU A 271 -22.68 6.56 15.53
N ASN A 272 -23.25 7.65 16.05
CA ASN A 272 -24.67 7.66 16.37
C ASN A 272 -25.42 7.50 15.03
N GLU A 273 -25.65 6.26 14.61
CA GLU A 273 -26.55 5.97 13.48
C GLU A 273 -27.96 6.41 13.90
N ALA A 274 -28.38 7.54 13.33
CA ALA A 274 -29.78 7.97 13.24
C ALA A 274 -30.48 7.21 12.10
#